data_AF-A0A7V9H2T8-F1
#
_entry.id   AF-A0A7V9H2T8-F1
#
_cell.length_a   1.000
_cell.length_b   1.000
_cell.length_c   1.000
_cell.angle_alpha   90.00
_cell.angle_beta   90.00
_cell.angle_gamma   90.00
#
_symmetry.space_group_name_H-M   'P 1'
#
loop_
_entity.id
_entity.type
_entity.pdbx_description
1 polymer ?
#
loop_
_entity_poly.entity_id
_entity_poly.type
_entity_poly.pdbx_seq_one_letter_code
_entity_poly.pdbx_strand_id
1 'polypeptide(L)'
;QVLTNLSRILAAELLCAAQAIELRAPLEPAPATRAALEVIRARVPFTQRDRFLAPDLEAMQDLVESGEAVKAAGKTTREGRAAGRKS
;
A
#
# COMPACT_ATOMS: atom_id res chain seq x y z
N GLN A 1 -5.15 -8.94 -21.22
CA GLN A 1 -4.38 -7.72 -21.55
C GLN A 1 -4.85 -6.49 -20.76
N VAL A 2 -6.15 -6.15 -20.74
CA VAL A 2 -6.66 -4.98 -19.98
C VAL A 2 -6.35 -5.05 -18.48
N LEU A 3 -6.61 -6.18 -17.81
CA LEU A 3 -6.37 -6.33 -16.37
C LEU A 3 -4.90 -6.19 -15.99
N THR A 4 -3.99 -6.74 -16.79
CA THR A 4 -2.54 -6.62 -16.58
C THR A 4 -2.08 -5.17 -16.71
N ASN A 5 -2.59 -4.44 -17.70
CA ASN A 5 -2.26 -3.01 -17.86
C ASN A 5 -2.79 -2.18 -16.69
N LEU A 6 -4.02 -2.45 -16.23
CA LEU A 6 -4.58 -1.81 -15.05
C LEU A 6 -3.74 -2.09 -13.80
N SER A 7 -3.28 -3.33 -13.61
CA SER A 7 -2.47 -3.70 -12.44
C SER A 7 -1.15 -2.94 -12.40
N ARG A 8 -0.53 -2.67 -13.55
CA ARG A 8 0.68 -1.83 -13.66
C ARG A 8 0.42 -0.36 -13.31
N ILE A 9 -0.71 0.20 -13.76
CA ILE A 9 -1.09 1.57 -13.41
C ILE A 9 -1.30 1.67 -11.89
N LEU A 10 -2.07 0.74 -11.32
CA LEU A 10 -2.31 0.69 -9.87
C LEU A 10 -1.02 0.47 -9.06
N ALA A 11 -0.07 -0.31 -9.59
CA ALA A 11 1.23 -0.51 -8.95
C ALA A 11 2.00 0.81 -8.82
N ALA A 12 2.04 1.62 -9.90
CA ALA A 12 2.68 2.94 -9.89
C ALA A 12 1.95 3.91 -8.95
N GLU A 13 0.61 3.95 -9.01
CA GLU A 13 -0.20 4.79 -8.12
C GLU A 13 0.03 4.45 -6.65
N LEU A 14 0.05 3.16 -6.30
CA LEU A 14 0.22 2.68 -4.93
C LEU A 14 1.63 2.99 -4.40
N LEU A 15 2.65 2.87 -5.25
CA LEU A 15 4.03 3.24 -4.89
C LEU A 15 4.14 4.76 -4.63
N CYS A 16 3.55 5.59 -5.50
CA CYS A 16 3.50 7.04 -5.33
C CYS A 16 2.71 7.44 -4.08
N ALA A 17 1.56 6.79 -3.82
CA ALA A 17 0.74 7.06 -2.65
C ALA A 17 1.48 6.74 -1.35
N ALA A 18 2.18 5.60 -1.29
CA ALA A 18 3.00 5.22 -0.14
C ALA A 18 4.05 6.29 0.16
N GLN A 19 4.82 6.68 -0.87
CA GLN A 19 5.83 7.73 -0.75
C GLN A 19 5.22 9.07 -0.29
N ALA A 20 4.10 9.49 -0.87
CA ALA A 20 3.43 10.73 -0.55
C ALA A 20 2.89 10.77 0.89
N ILE A 21 2.43 9.63 1.43
CA ILE A 21 2.01 9.52 2.83
C ILE A 21 3.19 9.77 3.76
N GLU A 22 4.33 9.12 3.51
CA GLU A 22 5.52 9.23 4.38
C GLU A 22 6.17 10.63 4.30
N LEU A 23 6.13 11.26 3.12
CA LEU A 23 6.63 12.64 2.94
C LEU A 23 5.81 13.71 3.70
N ARG A 24 4.65 13.34 4.26
CA ARG A 24 3.81 14.23 5.08
C ARG A 24 4.09 14.13 6.57
N ALA A 25 5.17 13.45 6.99
CA ALA A 25 5.58 13.41 8.38
C ALA A 25 5.62 14.84 8.99
N PRO A 26 5.12 15.05 10.23
CA PRO A 26 4.74 14.03 11.22
C PRO A 26 3.26 13.60 11.16
N LEU A 27 2.54 13.81 10.06
CA LEU A 27 1.15 13.35 9.95
C LEU A 27 1.09 11.82 9.85
N GLU A 28 0.31 11.22 10.74
CA GLU A 28 0.17 9.78 10.83
C GLU A 28 -1.04 9.28 10.01
N PRO A 29 -0.89 8.23 9.18
CA PRO A 29 -2.01 7.67 8.44
C PRO A 29 -2.99 6.96 9.37
N ALA A 30 -4.26 6.90 8.96
CA ALA A 30 -5.29 6.12 9.62
C ALA A 30 -4.91 4.62 9.69
N PRO A 31 -5.43 3.84 10.65
CA PRO A 31 -4.99 2.46 10.88
C PRO A 31 -5.01 1.54 9.65
N ALA A 32 -6.07 1.59 8.84
CA ALA A 32 -6.17 0.77 7.64
C ALA A 32 -5.14 1.18 6.56
N THR A 33 -4.91 2.49 6.41
CA THR A 33 -3.89 3.03 5.50
C THR A 33 -2.48 2.66 5.97
N ARG A 34 -2.22 2.70 7.28
CA ARG A 34 -0.95 2.24 7.86
C ARG A 34 -0.70 0.76 7.57
N ALA A 35 -1.70 -0.10 7.76
CA ALA A 35 -1.57 -1.52 7.48
C ALA A 35 -1.25 -1.80 5.99
N ALA A 36 -1.85 -1.06 5.06
CA ALA A 36 -1.49 -1.15 3.65
C ALA A 36 -0.04 -0.67 3.40
N LEU A 37 0.36 0.45 4.01
CA LEU A 37 1.71 1.00 3.89
C LEU A 37 2.79 0.04 4.42
N GLU A 38 2.53 -0.63 5.54
CA GLU A 38 3.43 -1.64 6.11
C GLU A 38 3.67 -2.81 5.15
N VAL A 39 2.60 -3.32 4.52
CA VAL A 39 2.70 -4.38 3.51
C VAL A 39 3.51 -3.92 2.30
N ILE A 40 3.31 -2.69 1.83
CA ILE A 40 4.08 -2.11 0.73
C ILE A 40 5.56 -2.03 1.10
N ARG A 41 5.88 -1.52 2.30
CA ARG A 41 7.26 -1.32 2.76
C ARG A 41 8.00 -2.62 3.08
N ALA A 42 7.28 -3.71 3.34
CA ALA A 42 7.86 -5.05 3.42
C ALA A 42 8.35 -5.58 2.06
N ARG A 43 7.85 -5.03 0.94
CA ARG A 43 8.23 -5.44 -0.42
C ARG A 43 9.16 -4.44 -1.10
N VAL A 44 8.89 -3.16 -0.92
CA VAL A 44 9.58 -2.07 -1.63
C VAL A 44 10.05 -1.01 -0.64
N PRO A 45 11.36 -0.73 -0.57
CA PRO A 45 11.89 0.29 0.31
C PRO A 45 11.45 1.70 -0.12
N PHE A 46 11.42 2.64 0.82
CA PHE A 46 11.20 4.05 0.52
C PHE A 46 12.26 4.56 -0.46
N THR A 47 11.82 5.32 -1.48
CA THR A 47 12.72 5.84 -2.50
C THR A 47 13.33 7.15 -2.01
N GLN A 48 14.57 7.11 -1.49
CA GLN A 48 15.25 8.31 -0.97
C GLN A 48 15.88 9.19 -2.06
N ARG A 49 16.31 8.56 -3.15
CA ARG A 49 16.99 9.20 -4.28
C ARG A 49 16.58 8.52 -5.57
N ASP A 50 16.84 9.18 -6.69
CA ASP A 50 16.56 8.61 -8.00
C ASP A 50 17.28 7.27 -8.20
N ARG A 51 16.55 6.30 -8.75
CA ARG A 51 17.00 4.93 -8.97
C ARG A 51 16.14 4.22 -10.01
N PHE A 52 16.61 3.08 -10.48
CA PHE A 52 15.83 2.22 -11.36
C PHE A 52 14.64 1.61 -10.62
N LEU A 53 13.41 2.02 -10.99
CA LEU A 53 12.16 1.63 -10.31
C LEU A 53 11.47 0.41 -10.91
N ALA A 54 11.92 -0.12 -12.06
CA ALA A 54 11.24 -1.25 -12.68
C ALA A 54 11.07 -2.47 -11.74
N PRO A 55 12.09 -2.87 -10.94
CA PRO A 55 11.93 -3.98 -10.01
C PRO A 55 10.90 -3.70 -8.90
N ASP A 56 10.77 -2.44 -8.48
CA ASP A 56 9.76 -2.07 -7.50
C ASP A 56 8.36 -2.11 -8.11
N LEU A 57 8.21 -1.61 -9.33
CA LEU A 57 6.93 -1.61 -10.04
C LEU A 57 6.46 -3.03 -10.34
N GLU A 58 7.37 -3.96 -10.63
CA GLU A 58 7.08 -5.39 -10.75
C GLU A 58 6.59 -5.97 -9.41
N ALA A 59 7.32 -5.74 -8.31
CA ALA A 59 6.90 -6.19 -6.98
C ALA A 59 5.56 -5.57 -6.53
N MET A 60 5.30 -4.32 -6.91
CA MET A 60 4.04 -3.64 -6.66
C MET A 60 2.89 -4.17 -7.52
N GLN A 61 3.18 -4.60 -8.76
CA GLN A 61 2.19 -5.27 -9.61
C GLN A 61 1.76 -6.60 -8.97
N ASP A 62 2.70 -7.41 -8.49
CA ASP A 62 2.40 -8.66 -7.76
C ASP A 62 1.56 -8.39 -6.51
N LEU A 63 1.83 -7.28 -5.82
CA LEU A 63 1.07 -6.88 -4.64
C LEU A 63 -0.38 -6.49 -4.98
N VAL A 64 -0.59 -5.81 -6.12
CA VAL A 64 -1.93 -5.49 -6.63
C VAL A 64 -2.67 -6.77 -7.00
N GLU A 65 -2.03 -7.68 -7.74
CA GLU A 65 -2.65 -8.93 -8.20
C GLU A 65 -2.99 -9.89 -7.06
N SER A 66 -2.15 -9.95 -6.02
CA SER A 66 -2.39 -10.78 -4.82
C SER A 66 -3.48 -10.20 -3.90
N GLY A 67 -3.76 -8.90 -3.99
CA GLY A 67 -4.68 -8.17 -3.13
C GLY A 67 -4.24 -8.11 -1.66
N GLU A 68 -2.96 -8.37 -1.35
CA GLU A 68 -2.44 -8.39 0.02
C GLU A 68 -2.65 -7.06 0.76
N ALA A 69 -2.43 -5.92 0.09
CA ALA A 69 -2.65 -4.60 0.68
C ALA A 69 -4.12 -4.36 1.08
N VAL A 70 -5.08 -4.81 0.25
CA VAL A 70 -6.52 -4.71 0.54
C VAL A 70 -6.91 -5.62 1.71
N LYS A 71 -6.35 -6.84 1.75
CA LYS A 71 -6.58 -7.79 2.86
C LYS A 71 -6.10 -7.20 4.20
N ALA A 72 -4.91 -6.59 4.22
CA ALA A 72 -4.35 -5.95 5.39
C ALA A 72 -5.22 -4.78 5.87
N ALA A 73 -5.56 -3.84 4.98
CA ALA A 73 -6.44 -2.72 5.30
C ALA A 73 -7.83 -3.18 5.80
N GLY A 74 -8.41 -4.18 5.15
CA GLY A 74 -9.71 -4.73 5.51
C GLY A 74 -9.74 -5.43 6.86
N LYS A 75 -8.66 -6.09 7.27
CA LYS A 75 -8.54 -6.72 8.60
C LYS A 75 -8.64 -5.66 9.71
N THR A 76 -7.87 -4.59 9.59
CA THR A 76 -7.85 -3.48 10.57
C THR A 76 -9.21 -2.81 10.70
N THR A 77 -9.90 -2.55 9.58
CA THR A 77 -11.26 -1.96 9.61
C THR A 77 -12.28 -2.87 10.30
N ARG A 78 -12.20 -4.20 10.11
CA ARG A 78 -13.08 -5.16 10.77
C ARG A 78 -12.84 -5.21 12.28
N GLU A 79 -11.58 -5.19 12.71
CA GLU A 79 -11.19 -5.17 14.12
C GLU A 79 -11.67 -3.89 14.81
N GLY A 80 -11.48 -2.72 14.18
CA GLY A 80 -12.00 -1.45 14.71
C GLY A 80 -13.52 -1.42 14.86
N ARG A 81 -14.27 -1.95 13.87
CA ARG A 81 -15.74 -2.06 13.95
C ARG A 81 -16.22 -3.07 15.00
N ALA A 82 -15.43 -4.11 15.29
CA ALA A 82 -15.74 -5.06 16.36
C ALA A 82 -15.50 -4.45 17.75
N ALA A 83 -14.45 -3.65 17.93
CA ALA A 83 -14.16 -2.95 19.17
C ALA A 83 -15.21 -1.87 19.50
N GLY A 84 -15.65 -1.09 18.51
CA GLY A 84 -16.67 -0.04 18.70
C GLY A 84 -18.09 -0.53 18.98
N ARG A 85 -18.38 -1.84 18.85
CA ARG A 85 -19.69 -2.44 19.19
C ARG A 85 -19.76 -3.02 20.61
N LYS A 86 -18.64 -3.03 21.34
CA LYS A 86 -18.56 -3.50 22.74
C LYS A 86 -18.57 -2.35 23.76
N SER A 87 -18.72 -1.11 23.30
CA SER A 87 -18.92 0.09 24.12
C SER A 87 -20.33 0.63 23.94
#